data_AF-U2MDL5-F1
#
_entry.id   AF-U2MDL5-F1
#
_cell.length_a   1.000
_cell.length_b   1.000
_cell.length_c   1.000
_cell.angle_alpha   90.00
_cell.angle_beta   90.00
_cell.angle_gamma   90.00
#
_symmetry.space_group_name_H-M   'P 1'
#
loop_
_entity.id
_entity.type
_entity.pdbx_description
1 polymer ?
#
loop_
_entity_poly.entity_id
_entity_poly.type
_entity_poly.pdbx_seq_one_letter_code
_entity_poly.pdbx_strand_id
1 'polypeptide(L)'
;MKINLQNRTRRELADHIGEILGTIPRYLGVPTCNYQIGDCILERDGTLTISDNIDAMTLLNHLKERGWESGETDTDRFTISVPRNTLSDEKLTMLEKIIAGKASLLKKAIGTDTLTVKTSVEKISFPWFPYTQDSDEIRAYTELVTKLCEMTNRQKRVGTVKGTDNEKYTFRCFLLRLGMIGTEYKITRKILLRNLTGNSAFRHID
;
A
#
# COMPACT_ATOMS: atom_id res chain seq x y z
N MET A 1 -0.35 -14.98 4.58
CA MET A 1 0.15 -14.27 3.38
C MET A 1 -0.01 -15.17 2.17
N LYS A 2 -0.31 -14.65 0.97
CA LYS A 2 -0.55 -15.48 -0.21
C LYS A 2 0.65 -15.39 -1.15
N ILE A 3 1.20 -16.51 -1.58
CA ILE A 3 2.27 -16.56 -2.57
C ILE A 3 1.66 -16.84 -3.93
N ASN A 4 2.02 -16.01 -4.92
CA ASN A 4 1.63 -16.22 -6.31
C ASN A 4 2.40 -17.40 -6.88
N LEU A 5 1.66 -18.41 -7.33
CA LEU A 5 2.27 -19.63 -7.84
C LEU A 5 2.80 -19.50 -9.27
N GLN A 6 2.49 -18.44 -10.03
CA GLN A 6 3.04 -18.12 -11.37
C GLN A 6 3.33 -19.33 -12.29
N ASN A 7 2.39 -20.29 -12.40
CA ASN A 7 2.53 -21.54 -13.17
C ASN A 7 3.57 -22.55 -12.66
N ARG A 8 4.23 -22.27 -11.54
CA ARG A 8 5.11 -23.18 -10.79
C ARG A 8 4.30 -24.06 -9.84
N THR A 9 4.92 -25.13 -9.36
CA THR A 9 4.23 -26.06 -8.47
C THR A 9 4.28 -25.60 -7.02
N ARG A 10 3.17 -25.80 -6.28
CA ARG A 10 3.11 -25.65 -4.82
C ARG A 10 4.21 -26.45 -4.11
N ARG A 11 4.60 -27.59 -4.69
CA ARG A 11 5.64 -28.45 -4.16
C ARG A 11 7.00 -27.75 -4.19
N GLU A 12 7.36 -27.11 -5.30
CA GLU A 12 8.59 -26.31 -5.39
C GLU A 12 8.62 -25.18 -4.36
N LEU A 13 7.48 -24.52 -4.12
CA LEU A 13 7.38 -23.50 -3.07
C LEU A 13 7.64 -24.11 -1.69
N ALA A 14 7.04 -25.27 -1.38
CA ALA A 14 7.26 -25.97 -0.13
C ALA A 14 8.75 -26.34 0.04
N ASP A 15 9.38 -26.87 -1.00
CA ASP A 15 10.79 -27.27 -1.01
C ASP A 15 11.71 -26.07 -0.77
N HIS A 16 11.46 -24.93 -1.43
CA HIS A 16 12.24 -23.70 -1.21
C HIS A 16 12.08 -23.14 0.21
N ILE A 17 10.87 -23.15 0.77
CA ILE A 17 10.64 -22.73 2.17
C ILE A 17 11.39 -23.68 3.11
N GLY A 18 11.35 -24.98 2.84
CA GLY A 18 12.07 -25.99 3.59
C GLY A 18 13.57 -25.75 3.61
N GLU A 19 14.17 -25.46 2.45
CA GLU A 19 15.59 -25.13 2.35
C GLU A 19 15.97 -23.89 3.17
N ILE A 20 15.15 -22.83 3.13
CA ILE A 20 15.42 -21.58 3.87
C ILE A 20 15.33 -21.81 5.39
N LEU A 21 14.33 -22.58 5.83
CA LEU A 21 14.12 -22.88 7.25
C LEU A 21 14.99 -24.06 7.76
N GLY A 22 15.71 -24.75 6.87
CA GLY A 22 16.43 -25.98 7.20
C GLY A 22 15.51 -27.13 7.63
N THR A 23 14.27 -27.17 7.13
CA THR A 23 13.25 -28.17 7.49
C THR A 23 12.74 -28.92 6.27
N ILE A 24 12.36 -30.19 6.43
CA ILE A 24 11.80 -30.99 5.34
C ILE A 24 10.29 -30.76 5.26
N PRO A 25 9.73 -30.34 4.12
CA PRO A 25 8.30 -30.16 3.94
C PRO A 25 7.53 -31.48 4.10
N ARG A 26 6.52 -31.49 4.97
CA ARG A 26 5.63 -32.64 5.19
C ARG A 26 4.25 -32.38 4.59
N TYR A 27 3.86 -33.19 3.61
CA TYR A 27 2.50 -33.16 3.06
C TYR A 27 1.51 -33.84 4.01
N LEU A 28 0.44 -33.13 4.39
CA LEU A 28 -0.54 -33.59 5.40
C LEU A 28 -1.69 -34.43 4.83
N GLY A 29 -1.78 -34.60 3.50
CA GLY A 29 -2.85 -35.38 2.88
C GLY A 29 -4.25 -34.77 3.03
N VAL A 30 -5.29 -35.55 2.76
CA VAL A 30 -6.69 -35.11 2.85
C VAL A 30 -7.17 -35.00 4.32
N PRO A 31 -8.12 -34.09 4.64
CA PRO A 31 -8.86 -33.21 3.74
C PRO A 31 -8.14 -31.90 3.41
N THR A 32 -7.17 -31.47 4.22
CA THR A 32 -6.57 -30.11 4.12
C THR A 32 -5.64 -29.97 2.92
N CYS A 33 -4.92 -31.03 2.57
CA CYS A 33 -3.88 -31.03 1.54
C CYS A 33 -2.78 -29.98 1.79
N ASN A 34 -2.50 -29.63 3.04
CA ASN A 34 -1.49 -28.61 3.37
C ASN A 34 -0.07 -29.21 3.42
N TYR A 35 0.94 -28.36 3.30
CA TYR A 35 2.31 -28.68 3.70
C TYR A 35 2.61 -28.06 5.05
N GLN A 36 3.16 -28.86 5.97
CA GLN A 36 3.77 -28.38 7.20
C GLN A 36 5.27 -28.27 6.99
N ILE A 37 5.85 -27.10 7.28
CA ILE A 37 7.26 -26.79 7.02
C ILE A 37 7.80 -26.06 8.25
N GLY A 38 8.36 -26.82 9.20
CA GLY A 38 8.64 -26.30 10.54
C GLY A 38 7.36 -25.78 11.21
N ASP A 39 7.39 -24.53 11.67
CA ASP A 39 6.24 -23.82 12.26
C ASP A 39 5.39 -23.06 11.22
N CYS A 40 5.64 -23.27 9.92
CA CYS A 40 4.84 -22.71 8.83
C CYS A 40 3.83 -23.73 8.28
N ILE A 41 2.70 -23.22 7.78
CA ILE A 41 1.70 -23.99 7.04
C ILE A 41 1.51 -23.37 5.67
N LEU A 42 1.72 -24.15 4.61
CA LEU A 42 1.42 -23.79 3.23
C LEU A 42 0.14 -24.49 2.76
N GLU A 43 -0.89 -23.71 2.49
CA GLU A 43 -2.20 -24.15 2.05
C GLU A 43 -2.28 -24.45 0.55
N ARG A 44 -3.40 -25.05 0.13
CA ARG A 44 -3.63 -25.45 -1.27
C ARG A 44 -3.64 -24.29 -2.25
N ASP A 45 -4.10 -23.12 -1.82
CA ASP A 45 -4.24 -21.94 -2.68
C ASP A 45 -2.97 -21.06 -2.73
N GLY A 46 -1.87 -21.50 -2.12
CA GLY A 46 -0.63 -20.74 -1.99
C GLY A 46 -0.57 -19.84 -0.76
N THR A 47 -1.55 -19.90 0.14
CA THR A 47 -1.49 -19.17 1.42
C THR A 47 -0.46 -19.78 2.36
N LEU A 48 0.56 -19.01 2.70
CA LEU A 48 1.58 -19.30 3.69
C LEU A 48 1.24 -18.61 5.01
N THR A 49 1.10 -19.42 6.05
CA THR A 49 0.97 -19.00 7.45
C THR A 49 2.32 -19.20 8.12
N ILE A 50 2.86 -18.13 8.69
CA ILE A 50 4.18 -18.08 9.34
C ILE A 50 3.93 -17.82 10.83
N SER A 51 4.56 -18.61 11.69
CA SER A 51 4.53 -18.41 13.14
C SER A 51 5.43 -17.23 13.56
N ASP A 52 5.09 -16.55 14.66
CA ASP A 52 5.81 -15.38 15.18
C ASP A 52 7.30 -15.66 15.50
N ASN A 53 7.68 -16.93 15.65
CA ASN A 53 9.05 -17.36 15.90
C ASN A 53 9.97 -17.27 14.67
N ILE A 54 9.40 -17.04 13.48
CA ILE A 54 10.14 -17.00 12.21
C ILE A 54 10.20 -15.57 11.70
N ASP A 55 11.40 -15.13 11.29
CA ASP A 55 11.55 -13.84 10.62
C ASP A 55 10.93 -13.89 9.21
N ALA A 56 9.68 -13.43 9.14
CA ALA A 56 8.89 -13.39 7.91
C ALA A 56 9.56 -12.55 6.82
N MET A 57 10.26 -11.46 7.18
CA MET A 57 10.91 -10.57 6.21
C MET A 57 12.09 -11.26 5.54
N THR A 58 12.91 -11.94 6.33
CA THR A 58 14.05 -12.71 5.81
C THR A 58 13.57 -13.82 4.90
N LEU A 59 12.56 -14.59 5.31
CA LEU A 59 11.98 -15.65 4.48
C LEU A 59 11.43 -15.10 3.16
N LEU A 60 10.70 -13.99 3.21
CA LEU A 60 10.12 -13.34 2.04
C LEU A 60 11.14 -12.83 1.04
N ASN A 61 12.23 -12.21 1.52
CA ASN A 61 13.30 -11.72 0.65
C ASN A 61 13.96 -12.87 -0.12
N HIS A 62 14.26 -13.99 0.54
CA HIS A 62 14.82 -15.16 -0.12
C HIS A 62 13.85 -15.79 -1.13
N LEU A 63 12.55 -15.85 -0.81
CA LEU A 63 11.54 -16.32 -1.76
C LEU A 63 11.45 -15.41 -2.99
N LYS A 64 11.52 -14.09 -2.79
CA LYS A 64 11.54 -13.09 -3.85
C LYS A 64 12.77 -13.21 -4.76
N GLU A 65 13.95 -13.42 -4.18
CA GLU A 65 15.19 -13.69 -4.94
C GLU A 65 15.07 -14.93 -5.83
N ARG A 66 14.31 -15.93 -5.39
CA ARG A 66 14.00 -17.14 -6.16
C ARG A 66 12.82 -16.98 -7.13
N GLY A 67 12.29 -15.77 -7.27
CA GLY A 67 11.20 -15.43 -8.20
C GLY A 67 9.81 -15.84 -7.71
N TRP A 68 9.63 -16.07 -6.40
CA TRP A 68 8.30 -16.17 -5.79
C TRP A 68 7.83 -14.78 -5.37
N GLU A 69 6.76 -14.31 -5.98
CA GLU A 69 6.12 -13.06 -5.57
C GLU A 69 5.01 -13.39 -4.57
N SER A 70 4.94 -12.65 -3.46
CA SER A 70 3.71 -12.64 -2.68
C SER A 70 2.60 -12.01 -3.52
N GLY A 71 1.49 -12.73 -3.70
CA GLY A 71 0.26 -12.09 -4.12
C GLY A 71 -0.14 -11.13 -3.01
N GLU A 72 -0.45 -9.89 -3.35
CA GLU A 72 -0.76 -8.81 -2.40
C GLU A 72 -1.68 -9.31 -1.28
N THR A 73 -1.12 -9.66 -0.13
CA THR A 73 -1.89 -9.80 1.08
C THR A 73 -1.84 -8.49 1.83
N ASP A 74 -3.01 -8.08 2.33
CA ASP A 74 -3.24 -6.93 3.21
C ASP A 74 -2.30 -6.90 4.45
N THR A 75 -1.42 -7.89 4.65
CA THR A 75 -0.46 -8.00 5.77
C THR A 75 0.73 -7.05 5.69
N ASP A 76 1.16 -6.66 4.48
CA ASP A 76 2.31 -5.74 4.30
C ASP A 76 1.86 -4.29 4.12
N ARG A 77 0.61 -3.99 4.48
CA ARG A 77 0.00 -2.69 4.30
C ARG A 77 -0.64 -2.26 5.59
N PHE A 78 -0.36 -1.04 6.03
CA PHE A 78 -1.08 -0.49 7.17
C PHE A 78 -2.24 0.39 6.69
N THR A 79 -3.35 0.29 7.40
CA THR A 79 -4.60 0.96 7.06
C THR A 79 -4.81 2.17 7.96
N ILE A 80 -4.92 3.35 7.37
CA ILE A 80 -5.34 4.54 8.09
C ILE A 80 -6.85 4.60 8.06
N SER A 81 -7.49 4.86 9.20
CA SER A 81 -8.95 4.96 9.29
C SER A 81 -9.39 6.23 9.98
N VAL A 82 -10.51 6.79 9.53
CA VAL A 82 -11.19 7.91 10.18
C VAL A 82 -12.61 7.48 10.57
N PRO A 83 -13.22 8.11 11.60
CA PRO A 83 -14.60 7.84 11.97
C PRO A 83 -15.57 8.00 10.79
N ARG A 84 -16.61 7.16 10.72
CA ARG A 84 -17.55 7.15 9.59
C ARG A 84 -18.26 8.49 9.36
N ASN A 85 -18.48 9.25 10.43
CA ASN A 85 -19.10 10.58 10.41
C ASN A 85 -18.16 11.70 9.91
N THR A 86 -16.89 11.40 9.60
CA THR A 86 -15.93 12.37 9.06
C THR A 86 -16.36 12.92 7.70
N LEU A 87 -17.03 12.09 6.90
CA LEU A 87 -17.53 12.42 5.56
C LEU A 87 -18.96 11.88 5.39
N SER A 88 -19.87 12.70 4.87
CA SER A 88 -21.18 12.24 4.40
C SER A 88 -21.05 11.41 3.11
N ASP A 89 -22.11 10.72 2.70
CA ASP A 89 -22.11 9.89 1.49
C ASP A 89 -21.82 10.66 0.21
N GLU A 90 -22.36 11.87 0.11
CA GLU A 90 -22.06 12.79 -1.00
C GLU A 90 -20.57 13.17 -1.01
N LYS A 91 -19.99 13.37 0.18
CA LYS A 91 -18.58 13.70 0.34
C LYS A 91 -17.67 12.49 0.09
N LEU A 92 -18.11 11.27 0.37
CA LEU A 92 -17.39 10.06 -0.02
C LEU A 92 -17.29 9.92 -1.54
N THR A 93 -18.39 10.14 -2.25
CA THR A 93 -18.39 10.15 -3.72
C THR A 93 -17.45 11.23 -4.28
N MET A 94 -17.43 12.40 -3.62
CA MET A 94 -16.53 13.50 -3.95
C MET A 94 -15.05 13.14 -3.72
N LEU A 95 -14.74 12.49 -2.58
CA LEU A 95 -13.41 12.01 -2.24
C LEU A 95 -12.90 11.02 -3.28
N GLU A 96 -13.72 10.04 -3.68
CA GLU A 96 -13.37 9.07 -4.72
C GLU A 96 -13.03 9.75 -6.05
N LYS A 97 -13.78 10.78 -6.45
CA LYS A 97 -13.47 11.57 -7.66
C LYS A 97 -12.17 12.36 -7.54
N ILE A 98 -11.87 12.91 -6.36
CA ILE A 98 -10.58 13.59 -6.10
C ILE A 98 -9.43 12.60 -6.24
N ILE A 99 -9.56 11.42 -5.62
CA ILE A 99 -8.57 10.34 -5.66
C ILE A 99 -8.38 9.87 -7.10
N ALA A 100 -9.46 9.55 -7.81
CA ALA A 100 -9.43 9.11 -9.21
C ALA A 100 -8.72 10.14 -10.10
N GLY A 101 -9.03 11.43 -9.91
CA GLY A 101 -8.39 12.51 -10.67
C GLY A 101 -6.91 12.75 -10.35
N LYS A 102 -6.34 12.07 -9.35
CA LYS A 102 -4.92 12.11 -8.99
C LYS A 102 -4.31 10.72 -8.84
N ALA A 103 -4.98 9.68 -9.34
CA ALA A 103 -4.64 8.30 -9.04
C ALA A 103 -3.21 7.94 -9.46
N SER A 104 -2.77 8.35 -10.66
CA SER A 104 -1.41 8.08 -11.13
C SER A 104 -0.32 8.66 -10.22
N LEU A 105 -0.51 9.89 -9.74
CA LEU A 105 0.43 10.56 -8.85
C LEU A 105 0.38 9.97 -7.43
N LEU A 106 -0.83 9.70 -6.91
CA LEU A 106 -1.02 9.10 -5.57
C LEU A 106 -0.41 7.70 -5.50
N LYS A 107 -0.66 6.87 -6.52
CA LYS A 107 -0.09 5.52 -6.64
C LYS A 107 1.43 5.54 -6.57
N LYS A 108 2.08 6.38 -7.39
CA LYS A 108 3.54 6.54 -7.36
C LYS A 108 4.06 7.13 -6.05
N ALA A 109 3.41 8.17 -5.53
CA ALA A 109 3.81 8.84 -4.28
C ALA A 109 3.81 7.88 -3.07
N ILE A 110 2.78 7.04 -2.97
CA ILE A 110 2.62 6.08 -1.88
C ILE A 110 3.43 4.79 -2.15
N GLY A 111 3.64 4.43 -3.42
CA GLY A 111 4.22 3.13 -3.79
C GLY A 111 3.17 2.02 -3.78
N THR A 112 1.95 2.33 -4.25
CA THR A 112 0.81 1.41 -4.30
C THR A 112 0.19 1.38 -5.69
N ASP A 113 -0.39 0.26 -6.05
CA ASP A 113 -1.18 0.03 -7.25
C ASP A 113 -2.70 0.19 -7.00
N THR A 114 -3.15 0.02 -5.76
CA THR A 114 -4.54 0.18 -5.31
C THR A 114 -4.77 1.45 -4.48
N LEU A 115 -5.94 2.08 -4.66
CA LEU A 115 -6.41 3.26 -3.92
C LEU A 115 -7.87 3.13 -3.49
N THR A 116 -8.36 1.91 -3.30
CA THR A 116 -9.75 1.66 -2.90
C THR A 116 -10.01 2.15 -1.49
N VAL A 117 -11.09 2.90 -1.27
CA VAL A 117 -11.56 3.30 0.06
C VAL A 117 -12.56 2.25 0.54
N LYS A 118 -12.34 1.68 1.73
CA LYS A 118 -13.27 0.73 2.35
C LYS A 118 -14.15 1.49 3.34
N THR A 119 -15.47 1.42 3.18
CA THR A 119 -16.43 2.07 4.10
C THR A 119 -17.18 1.01 4.90
N SER A 120 -17.29 1.23 6.20
CA SER A 120 -18.07 0.40 7.13
C SER A 120 -19.03 1.27 7.95
N VAL A 121 -19.78 0.65 8.86
CA VAL A 121 -20.72 1.37 9.74
C VAL A 121 -19.98 2.36 10.66
N GLU A 122 -18.78 2.02 11.12
CA GLU A 122 -18.06 2.80 12.13
C GLU A 122 -16.91 3.65 11.57
N LYS A 123 -16.30 3.22 10.46
CA LYS A 123 -15.09 3.84 9.91
C LYS A 123 -15.02 3.87 8.39
N ILE A 124 -14.25 4.83 7.90
CA ILE A 124 -13.75 4.93 6.53
C ILE A 124 -12.27 4.57 6.57
N SER A 125 -11.84 3.60 5.77
CA SER A 125 -10.53 2.98 5.83
C SER A 125 -9.77 3.10 4.50
N PHE A 126 -8.49 3.43 4.61
CA PHE A 126 -7.56 3.68 3.51
C PHE A 126 -6.42 2.64 3.54
N PRO A 127 -6.64 1.43 3.00
CA PRO A 127 -5.65 0.34 2.98
C PRO A 127 -4.58 0.56 1.88
N TRP A 128 -3.96 1.74 1.87
CA TRP A 128 -3.14 2.22 0.75
C TRP A 128 -1.64 2.09 0.99
N PHE A 129 -1.22 2.03 2.24
CA PHE A 129 0.14 2.39 2.61
C PHE A 129 0.98 1.15 2.85
N PRO A 130 2.17 1.04 2.23
CA PRO A 130 3.14 0.02 2.60
C PRO A 130 3.42 0.07 4.10
N TYR A 131 3.53 -1.09 4.73
CA TYR A 131 3.96 -1.19 6.12
C TYR A 131 5.33 -0.54 6.30
N THR A 132 5.47 0.27 7.33
CA THR A 132 6.69 0.99 7.65
C THR A 132 6.77 1.22 9.15
N GLN A 133 7.99 1.19 9.68
CA GLN A 133 8.28 1.56 11.07
C GLN A 133 8.84 2.99 11.16
N ASP A 134 9.05 3.65 10.01
CA ASP A 134 9.51 5.04 9.95
C ASP A 134 8.37 5.98 10.40
N SER A 135 8.59 6.65 11.54
CA SER A 135 7.60 7.56 12.12
C SER A 135 7.31 8.77 11.23
N ASP A 136 8.27 9.23 10.41
CA ASP A 136 8.06 10.33 9.48
C ASP A 136 7.17 9.89 8.30
N GLU A 137 7.31 8.65 7.83
CA GLU A 137 6.42 8.09 6.80
C GLU A 137 5.00 7.89 7.33
N ILE A 138 4.85 7.30 8.52
CA ILE A 138 3.54 7.12 9.18
C ILE A 138 2.86 8.48 9.34
N ARG A 139 3.59 9.51 9.79
CA ARG A 139 3.08 10.88 9.90
C ARG A 139 2.66 11.42 8.53
N ALA A 140 3.51 11.30 7.51
CA ALA A 140 3.23 11.81 6.17
C ALA A 140 1.95 11.19 5.56
N TYR A 141 1.77 9.89 5.74
CA TYR A 141 0.59 9.15 5.29
C TYR A 141 -0.67 9.55 6.07
N THR A 142 -0.55 9.72 7.39
CA THR A 142 -1.65 10.19 8.25
C THR A 142 -2.09 11.62 7.89
N GLU A 143 -1.14 12.52 7.67
CA GLU A 143 -1.41 13.88 7.22
C GLU A 143 -2.06 13.91 5.83
N LEU A 144 -1.63 13.04 4.92
CA LEU A 144 -2.25 12.93 3.60
C LEU A 144 -3.73 12.57 3.69
N VAL A 145 -4.08 11.53 4.45
CA VAL A 145 -5.48 11.11 4.63
C VAL A 145 -6.30 12.20 5.31
N THR A 146 -5.76 12.82 6.36
CA THR A 146 -6.40 13.91 7.09
C THR A 146 -6.71 15.07 6.15
N LYS A 147 -5.71 15.54 5.39
CA LYS A 147 -5.89 16.67 4.47
C LYS A 147 -6.78 16.34 3.28
N LEU A 148 -6.82 15.09 2.81
CA LEU A 148 -7.79 14.64 1.80
C LEU A 148 -9.22 14.76 2.34
N CYS A 149 -9.48 14.29 3.56
CA CYS A 149 -10.79 14.41 4.18
C CYS A 149 -11.19 15.87 4.41
N GLU A 150 -10.28 16.69 4.97
CA GLU A 150 -10.50 18.13 5.14
C GLU A 150 -10.83 18.84 3.82
N MET A 151 -10.03 18.59 2.78
CA MET A 151 -10.25 19.20 1.46
C MET A 151 -11.59 18.77 0.87
N THR A 152 -11.97 17.51 1.03
CA THR A 152 -13.25 16.98 0.57
C THR A 152 -14.42 17.71 1.25
N ASN A 153 -14.33 17.94 2.56
CA ASN A 153 -15.33 18.72 3.29
C ASN A 153 -15.42 20.17 2.78
N ARG A 154 -14.29 20.81 2.47
CA ARG A 154 -14.25 22.19 1.94
C ARG A 154 -14.71 22.32 0.48
N GLN A 155 -14.50 21.31 -0.36
CA GLN A 155 -14.78 21.41 -1.80
C GLN A 155 -16.26 21.21 -2.14
N LYS A 156 -16.78 22.07 -3.03
CA LYS A 156 -18.15 21.97 -3.58
C LYS A 156 -18.21 21.19 -4.90
N ARG A 157 -17.11 21.13 -5.65
CA ARG A 157 -17.03 20.52 -6.99
C ARG A 157 -15.64 19.94 -7.24
N VAL A 158 -15.56 18.92 -8.09
CA VAL A 158 -14.30 18.32 -8.55
C VAL A 158 -13.84 19.09 -9.78
N GLY A 159 -12.57 19.49 -9.82
CA GLY A 159 -11.98 20.07 -11.03
C GLY A 159 -11.64 19.01 -12.07
N THR A 160 -11.56 19.41 -13.34
CA THR A 160 -11.16 18.52 -14.44
C THR A 160 -9.76 17.95 -14.24
N VAL A 161 -9.60 16.67 -14.59
CA VAL A 161 -8.29 16.01 -14.62
C VAL A 161 -7.48 16.60 -15.78
N LYS A 162 -6.32 17.16 -15.48
CA LYS A 162 -5.38 17.67 -16.48
C LYS A 162 -4.20 16.69 -16.57
N GLY A 163 -3.66 16.52 -17.77
CA GLY A 163 -2.41 15.79 -17.98
C GLY A 163 -1.27 16.44 -17.18
N THR A 164 -0.25 15.64 -16.87
CA THR A 164 0.94 16.07 -16.14
C THR A 164 2.17 15.87 -17.00
N ASP A 165 2.89 16.97 -17.20
CA ASP A 165 4.19 17.07 -17.88
C ASP A 165 5.35 16.96 -16.88
N ASN A 166 5.09 17.31 -15.62
CA ASN A 166 6.04 17.22 -14.52
C ASN A 166 5.32 16.77 -13.25
N GLU A 167 5.58 15.53 -12.84
CA GLU A 167 4.88 14.86 -11.74
C GLU A 167 5.17 15.54 -10.40
N LYS A 168 6.44 15.82 -10.08
CA LYS A 168 6.83 16.49 -8.83
C LYS A 168 6.19 17.87 -8.71
N TYR A 169 6.26 18.69 -9.76
CA TYR A 169 5.64 20.01 -9.75
C TYR A 169 4.13 19.92 -9.54
N THR A 170 3.46 19.08 -10.34
CA THR A 170 2.01 18.90 -10.31
C THR A 170 1.53 18.42 -8.95
N PHE A 171 2.21 17.42 -8.38
CA PHE A 171 1.84 16.87 -7.08
C PHE A 171 2.17 17.83 -5.95
N ARG A 172 3.29 18.56 -6.01
CA ARG A 172 3.58 19.64 -5.05
C ARG A 172 2.45 20.67 -5.00
N CYS A 173 2.00 21.17 -6.16
CA CYS A 173 0.87 22.10 -6.22
C CYS A 173 -0.42 21.50 -5.64
N PHE A 174 -0.62 20.18 -5.79
CA PHE A 174 -1.73 19.48 -5.15
C PHE A 174 -1.58 19.43 -3.62
N LEU A 175 -0.40 19.10 -3.08
CA LEU A 175 -0.13 19.12 -1.64
C LEU A 175 -0.34 20.52 -1.02
N LEU A 176 0.02 21.58 -1.74
CA LEU A 176 -0.26 22.94 -1.30
C LEU A 176 -1.76 23.24 -1.24
N ARG A 177 -2.54 22.80 -2.24
CA ARG A 177 -4.01 22.92 -2.22
C ARG A 177 -4.70 22.09 -1.14
N LEU A 178 -4.08 20.99 -0.71
CA LEU A 178 -4.52 20.22 0.45
C LEU A 178 -4.31 20.98 1.78
N GLY A 179 -3.44 21.99 1.78
CA GLY A 179 -3.10 22.79 2.96
C GLY A 179 -1.79 22.39 3.63
N MET A 180 -0.94 21.59 2.98
CA MET A 180 0.40 21.23 3.48
C MET A 180 1.42 22.34 3.22
N ILE A 181 1.18 23.52 3.82
CA ILE A 181 1.96 24.74 3.65
C ILE A 181 2.78 24.98 4.93
N GLY A 182 4.04 25.42 4.80
CA GLY A 182 4.89 25.69 5.96
C GLY A 182 6.01 24.67 6.19
N THR A 183 6.82 24.89 7.22
CA THR A 183 7.99 24.07 7.57
C THR A 183 7.60 22.77 8.24
N GLU A 184 6.47 22.71 8.93
CA GLU A 184 5.91 21.54 9.59
C GLU A 184 5.64 20.40 8.59
N TYR A 185 5.18 20.73 7.38
CA TYR A 185 4.97 19.74 6.31
C TYR A 185 6.21 19.51 5.43
N LYS A 186 7.39 20.04 5.79
CA LYS A 186 8.59 19.92 4.94
C LYS A 186 8.98 18.46 4.72
N ILE A 187 8.97 17.66 5.79
CA ILE A 187 9.30 16.23 5.74
C ILE A 187 8.21 15.46 4.99
N THR A 188 6.94 15.71 5.31
CA THR A 188 5.79 15.11 4.61
C THR A 188 5.83 15.34 3.11
N ARG A 189 6.07 16.57 2.65
CA ARG A 189 6.22 16.88 1.23
C ARG A 189 7.42 16.16 0.63
N LYS A 190 8.55 16.06 1.34
CA LYS A 190 9.73 15.33 0.85
C LYS A 190 9.39 13.85 0.62
N ILE A 191 8.72 13.20 1.57
CA ILE A 191 8.32 11.79 1.48
C ILE A 191 7.34 11.58 0.32
N LEU A 192 6.27 12.37 0.26
CA LEU A 192 5.23 12.23 -0.76
C LEU A 192 5.68 12.61 -2.19
N LEU A 193 6.82 13.29 -2.35
CA LEU A 193 7.36 13.66 -3.67
C LEU A 193 8.54 12.78 -4.12
N ARG A 194 9.08 11.90 -3.26
CA ARG A 194 10.36 11.22 -3.52
C ARG A 194 10.34 10.27 -4.72
N ASN A 195 9.18 9.64 -4.96
CA ASN A 195 8.98 8.64 -6.02
C ASN A 195 8.48 9.23 -7.35
N LEU A 196 8.24 10.54 -7.41
CA LEU A 196 7.74 11.22 -8.60
C LEU A 196 8.89 11.72 -9.46
N THR A 197 8.69 11.86 -10.77
CA THR A 197 9.71 12.38 -11.68
C THR A 197 9.60 13.89 -11.92
N GLY A 198 10.67 14.49 -12.44
CA GLY A 198 10.73 15.92 -12.75
C GLY A 198 11.23 16.81 -11.61
N ASN A 199 10.99 18.12 -11.76
CA ASN A 199 11.44 19.16 -10.85
C ASN A 199 10.28 19.69 -10.00
N SER A 200 10.48 19.92 -8.71
CA SER A 200 9.42 20.40 -7.82
C SER A 200 9.21 21.91 -7.83
N ALA A 201 10.23 22.70 -8.20
CA ALA A 201 10.20 24.15 -8.23
C ALA A 201 9.65 24.69 -9.55
N PHE A 202 10.07 24.12 -10.67
CA PHE A 202 9.70 24.59 -12.01
C PHE A 202 8.91 23.53 -12.75
N ARG A 203 7.88 23.97 -13.47
CA ARG A 203 7.04 23.08 -14.29
C ARG A 203 7.80 22.60 -15.52
N HIS A 204 8.37 23.54 -16.24
CA HIS A 204 9.28 23.32 -17.36
C HIS A 204 10.69 23.69 -16.90
N ILE A 205 11.68 22.89 -17.30
CA ILE A 205 13.09 23.26 -17.19
C ILE A 205 13.47 23.66 -18.62
N ASP A 206 13.92 24.90 -18.80
CA ASP A 206 14.46 25.38 -20.08
C ASP A 206 15.72 24.59 -20.48
#